data_AF-A0A9Y2N095-F1
#
_entry.id   AF-A0A9Y2N095-F1
#
_cell.length_a   1.000
_cell.length_b   1.000
_cell.length_c   1.000
_cell.angle_alpha   90.00
_cell.angle_beta   90.00
_cell.angle_gamma   90.00
#
_symmetry.space_group_name_H-M   'P 1'
#
loop_
_entity.id
_entity.type
_entity.pdbx_description
1 polymer ?
#
loop_
_entity_poly.entity_id
_entity_poly.type
_entity_poly.pdbx_seq_one_letter_code
_entity_poly.pdbx_strand_id
1 'polypeptide(L)'
;MPAVVEVLREGGFSSVAFEQRINVVASNNVTIEGSDNAPMIFGGTVNGNVSGATVGAADQTAPGAELRDLIAELRELVRTLQIAKQEVIEDNLEELAEAAEDPGSANPAVPVSRGEKVKKLLGGVAEFAGLTVKISEQVTKLWPS
;
A
#
# COMPACT_ATOMS: atom_id res chain seq x y z
N MET A 1 -31.30 -19.49 27.03
CA MET A 1 -29.98 -19.77 26.43
C MET A 1 -29.10 -20.52 27.45
N PRO A 2 -29.34 -21.80 27.78
CA PRO A 2 -28.53 -22.49 28.80
C PRO A 2 -27.31 -23.22 28.21
N ALA A 3 -27.35 -23.61 26.93
CA ALA A 3 -26.36 -24.53 26.35
C ALA A 3 -24.98 -23.90 26.08
N VAL A 4 -24.90 -22.58 25.85
CA VAL A 4 -23.62 -21.90 25.53
C VAL A 4 -22.76 -21.70 26.79
N VAL A 5 -23.38 -21.56 27.95
CA VAL A 5 -22.69 -21.30 29.23
C VAL A 5 -21.92 -22.52 29.72
N GLU A 6 -22.38 -23.72 29.40
CA GLU A 6 -21.77 -24.98 29.82
C GLU A 6 -20.49 -25.28 29.04
N VAL A 7 -20.50 -25.07 27.71
CA VAL A 7 -19.34 -25.25 26.82
C VAL A 7 -18.19 -24.29 27.15
N LEU A 8 -18.50 -23.07 27.59
CA LEU A 8 -17.48 -22.06 27.93
C LEU A 8 -16.80 -22.34 29.28
N ARG A 9 -17.47 -23.03 30.21
CA ARG A 9 -16.90 -23.42 31.50
C ARG A 9 -15.92 -24.58 31.39
N GLU A 10 -16.15 -25.54 30.49
CA GLU A 10 -15.22 -26.65 30.23
C GLU A 10 -13.89 -26.19 29.60
N GLY A 11 -13.90 -25.06 28.86
CA GLY A 11 -12.70 -24.47 28.26
C GLY A 11 -11.87 -23.58 29.20
N GLY A 12 -12.26 -23.42 30.47
CA GLY A 12 -11.54 -22.58 31.43
C GLY A 12 -11.65 -21.06 31.20
N PHE A 13 -12.56 -20.61 30.33
CA PHE A 13 -12.71 -19.19 30.02
C PHE A 13 -13.83 -18.56 30.84
N SER A 14 -13.47 -17.56 31.65
CA SER A 14 -14.42 -16.71 32.38
C SER A 14 -15.21 -15.86 31.39
N SER A 15 -16.54 -15.89 31.48
CA SER A 15 -17.46 -15.10 30.65
C SER A 15 -17.19 -13.59 30.70
N VAL A 16 -16.61 -13.12 31.81
CA VAL A 16 -16.27 -11.70 32.03
C VAL A 16 -15.15 -11.22 31.10
N ALA A 17 -14.22 -12.10 30.72
CA ALA A 17 -13.10 -11.74 29.85
C ALA A 17 -13.51 -11.58 28.38
N PHE A 18 -14.60 -12.23 27.96
CA PHE A 18 -15.09 -12.14 26.58
C PHE A 18 -15.78 -10.79 26.32
N GLU A 19 -16.60 -10.31 27.27
CA GLU A 19 -17.28 -9.01 27.14
C GLU A 19 -16.30 -7.83 27.13
N GLN A 20 -15.16 -7.92 27.84
CA GLN A 20 -14.15 -6.86 27.84
C GLN A 20 -13.40 -6.67 26.51
N ARG A 21 -13.34 -7.69 25.64
CA ARG A 21 -12.59 -7.59 24.37
C ARG A 21 -13.35 -6.87 23.25
N ILE A 22 -14.67 -6.69 23.38
CA ILE A 22 -15.49 -6.07 22.33
C ILE A 22 -15.50 -4.53 22.42
N ASN A 23 -14.98 -3.94 23.50
CA ASN A 23 -15.07 -2.50 23.73
C ASN A 23 -13.71 -1.78 23.83
N VAL A 24 -12.70 -2.26 23.09
CA VAL A 24 -11.43 -1.54 22.94
C VAL A 24 -11.58 -0.48 21.85
N VAL A 25 -12.08 0.71 22.23
CA VAL A 25 -11.92 1.92 21.42
C VAL A 25 -10.48 2.37 21.61
N ALA A 26 -9.61 2.07 20.64
CA ALA A 26 -8.26 2.61 20.61
C ALA A 26 -8.32 4.11 20.27
N SER A 27 -8.31 4.96 21.29
CA SER A 27 -8.27 6.41 21.12
C SER A 27 -6.82 6.84 20.85
N ASN A 28 -6.44 6.95 19.58
CA ASN A 28 -5.15 7.49 19.18
C ASN A 28 -5.25 9.02 19.14
N ASN A 29 -4.55 9.70 20.03
CA ASN A 29 -4.48 11.15 20.01
C ASN A 29 -3.50 11.60 18.92
N VAL A 30 -4.03 12.11 17.81
CA VAL A 30 -3.24 12.62 16.69
C VAL A 30 -3.34 14.14 16.70
N THR A 31 -2.22 14.82 16.92
CA THR A 31 -2.13 16.28 16.84
C THR A 31 -1.83 16.68 15.40
N ILE A 32 -2.73 17.47 14.80
CA ILE A 32 -2.58 18.04 13.46
C ILE A 32 -2.46 19.55 13.63
N GLU A 33 -1.33 20.12 13.24
CA GLU A 33 -1.09 21.56 13.30
C GLU A 33 -1.17 22.16 11.89
N GLY A 34 -1.90 23.27 11.74
CA GLY A 34 -2.07 23.99 10.48
C GLY A 34 -2.85 25.28 10.68
N SER A 35 -2.60 26.28 9.83
CA SER A 35 -3.40 27.51 9.76
C SER A 35 -4.52 27.30 8.75
N ASP A 36 -5.75 27.14 9.23
CA ASP A 36 -6.93 27.00 8.38
C ASP A 36 -7.85 28.21 8.55
N ASN A 37 -8.39 28.71 7.44
CA ASN A 37 -9.30 29.87 7.42
C ASN A 37 -10.76 29.44 7.16
N ALA A 38 -11.05 28.14 7.22
CA ALA A 38 -12.37 27.53 7.07
C ALA A 38 -12.81 26.77 8.34
N PRO A 39 -14.13 26.55 8.56
CA PRO A 39 -14.62 25.80 9.71
C PRO A 39 -14.25 24.31 9.63
N MET A 40 -13.46 23.83 10.60
CA MET A 40 -13.14 22.41 10.76
C MET A 40 -14.34 21.66 11.37
N ILE A 41 -14.79 20.59 10.71
CA ILE A 41 -15.80 19.67 11.25
C ILE A 41 -15.12 18.37 11.70
N PHE A 42 -15.08 18.16 13.02
CA PHE A 42 -14.58 16.93 13.63
C PHE A 42 -15.78 16.04 14.03
N GLY A 43 -15.96 14.89 13.38
CA GLY A 43 -17.04 13.95 13.73
C GLY A 43 -17.45 12.93 12.67
N GLY A 44 -16.57 12.56 11.73
CA GLY A 44 -16.86 11.56 10.71
C GLY A 44 -16.25 10.20 11.03
N THR A 45 -17.06 9.13 10.97
CA THR A 45 -16.56 7.75 11.00
C THR A 45 -15.92 7.41 9.65
N VAL A 46 -14.60 7.25 9.62
CA VAL A 46 -13.89 6.78 8.42
C VAL A 46 -13.89 5.26 8.42
N ASN A 47 -14.60 4.64 7.47
CA ASN A 47 -14.52 3.20 7.21
C ASN A 47 -13.62 2.95 5.99
N GLY A 48 -12.40 2.48 6.24
CA GLY A 48 -11.43 2.12 5.21
C GLY A 48 -10.17 1.51 5.84
N ASN A 49 -9.49 0.61 5.13
CA ASN A 49 -8.26 0.00 5.61
C ASN A 49 -7.13 1.05 5.65
N VAL A 50 -6.82 1.58 6.83
CA VAL A 50 -5.69 2.50 7.03
C VAL A 50 -4.44 1.67 7.25
N SER A 51 -3.74 1.34 6.15
CA SER A 51 -2.38 0.80 6.23
C SER A 51 -1.41 1.97 6.37
N GLY A 52 -0.74 2.04 7.53
CA GLY A 52 0.20 3.08 7.86
C GLY A 52 1.50 2.95 7.08
N ALA A 53 1.71 3.87 6.13
CA ALA A 53 3.01 4.36 5.71
C ALA A 53 2.81 5.79 5.18
N THR A 54 3.36 6.75 5.92
CA THR A 54 3.60 8.16 5.56
C THR A 54 2.94 8.68 4.28
N VAL A 55 1.79 9.36 4.41
CA VAL A 55 1.33 10.35 3.44
C VAL A 55 2.18 11.62 3.64
N GLY A 56 3.43 11.56 3.19
CA GLY A 56 4.28 12.72 3.06
C GLY A 56 3.99 13.39 1.73
N ALA A 57 3.44 14.61 1.78
CA ALA A 57 3.21 15.53 0.66
C ALA A 57 2.13 15.12 -0.36
N ALA A 58 0.87 15.42 -0.02
CA ALA A 58 -0.14 15.77 -1.04
C ALA A 58 0.13 17.21 -1.56
N ASP A 59 1.35 17.50 -1.96
CA ASP A 59 1.74 18.76 -2.59
C ASP A 59 2.47 18.42 -3.89
N GLN A 60 1.68 18.27 -4.96
CA GLN A 60 2.14 18.13 -6.35
C GLN A 60 3.39 17.27 -6.56
N THR A 61 3.44 16.08 -5.94
CA THR A 61 4.48 15.09 -6.23
C THR A 61 4.43 14.82 -7.73
N ALA A 62 5.49 15.18 -8.46
CA ALA A 62 5.57 14.93 -9.88
C ALA A 62 5.25 13.43 -10.11
N PRO A 63 4.42 13.06 -11.10
CA PRO A 63 3.96 11.68 -11.26
C PRO A 63 5.11 10.65 -11.37
N GLY A 64 6.31 11.09 -11.78
CA GLY A 64 7.54 10.29 -11.76
C GLY A 64 8.11 10.00 -10.37
N ALA A 65 7.92 10.87 -9.38
CA ALA A 65 8.31 10.61 -7.99
C ALA A 65 7.40 9.55 -7.33
N GLU A 66 6.09 9.62 -7.52
CA GLU A 66 5.16 8.60 -7.00
C GLU A 66 5.45 7.21 -7.58
N LEU A 67 5.76 7.12 -8.89
CA LEU A 67 6.17 5.87 -9.51
C LEU A 67 7.47 5.31 -8.88
N ARG A 68 8.46 6.18 -8.61
CA ARG A 68 9.73 5.76 -7.99
C ARG A 68 9.55 5.25 -6.56
N ASP A 69 8.66 5.86 -5.78
CA ASP A 69 8.35 5.39 -4.42
C ASP A 69 7.70 3.99 -4.44
N LEU A 70 6.73 3.79 -5.33
CA LEU A 70 6.09 2.48 -5.52
C LEU A 70 7.08 1.40 -5.99
N ILE A 71 8.03 1.78 -6.86
CA ILE A 71 9.10 0.89 -7.31
C ILE A 71 10.02 0.53 -6.14
N ALA A 72 10.40 1.49 -5.29
CA ALA A 72 11.25 1.22 -4.13
C ALA A 72 10.55 0.26 -3.15
N GLU A 73 9.26 0.47 -2.86
CA GLU A 73 8.46 -0.45 -2.04
C GLU A 73 8.41 -1.85 -2.63
N LEU A 74 8.19 -1.97 -3.95
CA LEU A 74 8.16 -3.25 -4.62
C LEU A 74 9.52 -3.98 -4.59
N ARG A 75 10.64 -3.25 -4.76
CA ARG A 75 12.00 -3.84 -4.66
C ARG A 75 12.24 -4.43 -3.27
N GLU A 76 11.84 -3.72 -2.22
CA GLU A 76 12.00 -4.22 -0.84
C GLU A 76 11.17 -5.48 -0.59
N LEU A 77 9.94 -5.50 -1.09
CA LEU A 77 9.08 -6.67 -0.97
C LEU A 77 9.61 -7.87 -1.77
N VAL A 78 10.14 -7.65 -2.98
CA VAL A 78 10.78 -8.67 -3.80
C VAL A 78 11.99 -9.28 -3.10
N ARG A 79 12.83 -8.46 -2.45
CA ARG A 79 13.98 -8.90 -1.64
C ARG A 79 13.55 -9.72 -0.43
N THR A 80 12.52 -9.25 0.27
CA THR A 80 11.99 -9.90 1.48
C THR A 80 11.41 -11.28 1.17
N LEU A 81 10.69 -11.41 0.07
CA LEU A 81 10.00 -12.65 -0.31
C LEU A 81 10.87 -13.62 -1.14
N GLN A 82 12.13 -13.26 -1.43
CA GLN A 82 13.11 -14.09 -2.16
C GLN A 82 12.54 -14.67 -3.47
N ILE A 83 11.97 -13.80 -4.30
CA ILE A 83 11.25 -14.22 -5.52
C ILE A 83 12.20 -14.82 -6.57
N ALA A 84 11.71 -15.81 -7.31
CA ALA A 84 12.42 -16.36 -8.44
C ALA A 84 12.73 -15.26 -9.49
N LYS A 85 13.96 -15.24 -10.01
CA LYS A 85 14.45 -14.21 -10.95
C LYS A 85 14.42 -12.79 -10.36
N GLN A 86 14.64 -12.65 -9.05
CA GLN A 86 14.77 -11.36 -8.36
C GLN A 86 15.67 -10.37 -9.11
N GLU A 87 16.87 -10.78 -9.53
CA GLU A 87 17.80 -9.95 -10.31
C GLU A 87 17.12 -9.31 -11.54
N VAL A 88 16.45 -10.13 -12.36
CA VAL A 88 15.74 -9.66 -13.55
C VAL A 88 14.61 -8.68 -13.19
N ILE A 89 13.90 -8.92 -12.08
CA ILE A 89 12.82 -8.03 -11.63
C ILE A 89 13.41 -6.70 -11.18
N GLU A 90 14.46 -6.72 -10.36
CA GLU A 90 15.13 -5.52 -9.87
C GLU A 90 15.73 -4.70 -11.01
N ASP A 91 16.38 -5.32 -12.00
CA ASP A 91 16.92 -4.61 -13.17
C ASP A 91 15.80 -3.88 -13.94
N ASN A 92 14.67 -4.55 -14.18
CA ASN A 92 13.56 -3.93 -14.90
C ASN A 92 12.89 -2.81 -14.10
N LEU A 93 12.87 -2.93 -12.78
CA LEU A 93 12.39 -1.89 -11.86
C LEU A 93 13.34 -0.70 -11.80
N GLU A 94 14.65 -0.94 -11.82
CA GLU A 94 15.68 0.11 -11.83
C GLU A 94 15.59 0.94 -13.10
N GLU A 95 15.56 0.29 -14.26
CA GLU A 95 15.45 0.98 -15.54
C GLU A 95 14.09 1.69 -15.70
N LEU A 96 13.04 1.22 -15.03
CA LEU A 96 11.76 1.93 -14.96
C LEU A 96 11.83 3.17 -14.05
N ALA A 97 12.56 3.08 -12.93
CA ALA A 97 12.76 4.19 -12.00
C ALA A 97 13.61 5.30 -12.65
N GLU A 98 14.66 4.92 -13.39
CA GLU A 98 15.48 5.85 -14.19
C GLU A 98 14.63 6.61 -15.22
N ALA A 99 13.79 5.88 -15.97
CA ALA A 99 12.86 6.51 -16.92
C ALA A 99 11.90 7.48 -16.21
N ALA A 100 11.48 7.16 -14.98
CA ALA A 100 10.60 8.00 -14.19
C ALA A 100 11.27 9.27 -13.62
N GLU A 101 12.60 9.37 -13.63
CA GLU A 101 13.31 10.60 -13.23
C GLU A 101 13.11 11.72 -14.25
N ASP A 102 13.11 11.38 -15.53
CA ASP A 102 12.81 12.30 -16.63
C ASP A 102 11.85 11.66 -17.65
N PRO A 103 10.55 11.63 -17.34
CA PRO A 103 9.56 10.94 -18.19
C PRO A 103 9.47 11.48 -19.61
N GLY A 104 9.86 12.74 -19.84
CA GLY A 104 9.78 13.42 -21.14
C GLY A 104 10.88 13.03 -22.12
N SER A 105 12.02 12.49 -21.65
CA SER A 105 13.12 12.05 -22.52
C SER A 105 13.06 10.55 -22.87
N ALA A 106 12.28 9.76 -22.13
CA ALA A 106 12.12 8.34 -22.39
C ALA A 106 11.17 8.07 -23.59
N ASN A 107 11.50 7.06 -24.42
CA ASN A 107 10.55 6.53 -25.40
C ASN A 107 9.43 5.76 -24.65
N PRO A 108 8.15 6.17 -24.72
CA PRO A 108 7.03 5.58 -23.98
C PRO A 108 6.94 4.05 -24.07
N ALA A 109 7.32 3.44 -25.21
CA ALA A 109 7.25 2.00 -25.39
C ALA A 109 8.16 1.20 -24.44
N VAL A 110 9.30 1.78 -24.05
CA VAL A 110 10.31 1.12 -23.20
C VAL A 110 9.83 0.97 -21.74
N PRO A 111 9.47 2.03 -21.00
CA PRO A 111 9.00 1.91 -19.62
C PRO A 111 7.67 1.14 -19.53
N VAL A 112 6.77 1.28 -20.52
CA VAL A 112 5.54 0.47 -20.58
C VAL A 112 5.87 -1.02 -20.69
N SER A 113 6.77 -1.41 -21.60
CA SER A 113 7.18 -2.81 -21.76
C SER A 113 7.83 -3.39 -20.50
N ARG A 114 8.64 -2.58 -19.80
CA ARG A 114 9.27 -2.96 -18.52
C ARG A 114 8.25 -3.18 -17.42
N GLY A 115 7.29 -2.26 -17.26
CA GLY A 115 6.20 -2.39 -16.31
C GLY A 115 5.36 -3.65 -16.57
N GLU A 116 5.04 -3.95 -17.83
CA GLU A 116 4.36 -5.19 -18.20
C GLU A 116 5.17 -6.45 -17.89
N LYS A 117 6.48 -6.42 -18.10
CA LYS A 117 7.37 -7.55 -17.82
C LYS A 117 7.46 -7.82 -16.32
N VAL A 118 7.60 -6.78 -15.49
CA VAL A 118 7.55 -6.88 -14.02
C VAL A 118 6.22 -7.49 -13.58
N LYS A 119 5.10 -6.98 -14.11
CA LYS A 119 3.76 -7.50 -13.80
C LYS A 119 3.61 -8.98 -14.16
N LYS A 120 4.17 -9.42 -15.30
CA LYS A 120 4.15 -10.83 -15.71
C LYS A 120 5.00 -11.72 -14.80
N LEU A 121 6.18 -11.24 -14.40
CA LEU A 121 7.11 -11.99 -13.53
C LEU A 121 6.57 -12.15 -12.10
N LEU A 122 5.87 -11.14 -11.60
CA LEU A 122 5.23 -11.16 -10.29
C LEU A 122 3.78 -11.69 -10.33
N GLY A 123 3.29 -12.01 -11.52
CA GLY A 123 1.93 -12.47 -11.75
C GLY A 123 1.64 -13.77 -10.99
N GLY A 124 0.50 -13.81 -10.30
CA GLY A 124 0.06 -14.98 -9.55
C GLY A 124 0.49 -15.01 -8.08
N VAL A 125 1.23 -14.01 -7.60
CA VAL A 125 1.58 -13.84 -6.19
C VAL A 125 0.71 -12.72 -5.60
N ALA A 126 -0.12 -13.06 -4.61
CA ALA A 126 -1.15 -12.17 -4.08
C ALA A 126 -0.53 -10.93 -3.39
N GLU A 127 0.62 -11.12 -2.77
CA GLU A 127 1.39 -10.12 -2.03
C GLU A 127 1.83 -8.94 -2.92
N PHE A 128 2.00 -9.15 -4.23
CA PHE A 128 2.39 -8.10 -5.18
C PHE A 128 1.22 -7.49 -5.96
N ALA A 129 0.02 -8.07 -5.88
CA ALA A 129 -1.10 -7.68 -6.75
C ALA A 129 -1.48 -6.20 -6.59
N GLY A 130 -1.48 -5.69 -5.35
CA GLY A 130 -1.76 -4.27 -5.09
C GLY A 130 -0.70 -3.33 -5.67
N LEU A 131 0.58 -3.62 -5.42
CA LEU A 131 1.69 -2.77 -5.88
C LEU A 131 1.85 -2.78 -7.40
N THR A 132 1.74 -3.95 -8.02
CA THR A 132 1.85 -4.08 -9.48
C THR A 132 0.74 -3.34 -10.23
N VAL A 133 -0.48 -3.28 -9.67
CA VAL A 133 -1.59 -2.48 -10.21
C VAL A 133 -1.28 -0.99 -10.11
N LYS A 134 -0.91 -0.49 -8.92
CA LYS A 134 -0.57 0.94 -8.72
C LYS A 134 0.58 1.39 -9.64
N ILE A 135 1.62 0.57 -9.78
CA ILE A 135 2.73 0.84 -10.70
C ILE A 135 2.23 0.91 -12.15
N SER A 136 1.38 -0.04 -12.58
CA SER A 136 0.82 -0.03 -13.94
C SER A 136 0.00 1.24 -14.21
N GLU A 137 -0.77 1.71 -13.23
CA GLU A 137 -1.54 2.95 -13.33
C GLU A 137 -0.61 4.16 -13.49
N GLN A 138 0.44 4.26 -12.67
CA GLN A 138 1.40 5.36 -12.75
C GLN A 138 2.20 5.36 -14.06
N VAL A 139 2.60 4.18 -14.54
CA VAL A 139 3.24 4.01 -15.86
C VAL A 139 2.32 4.51 -16.97
N THR A 140 1.03 4.16 -16.94
CA THR A 140 0.05 4.61 -17.96
C THR A 140 -0.20 6.12 -17.90
N LYS A 141 -0.17 6.72 -16.70
CA LYS A 141 -0.29 8.17 -16.53
C LYS A 141 0.91 8.93 -17.09
N LEU A 142 2.12 8.42 -16.90
CA LEU A 142 3.37 9.03 -17.37
C LEU A 142 3.60 8.82 -18.87
N TRP A 143 3.26 7.63 -19.36
CA TRP A 143 3.49 7.21 -20.74
C TRP A 143 2.22 6.59 -21.32
N PRO A 144 1.26 7.41 -21.76
CA PRO A 144 0.06 6.90 -22.43
C PRO A 144 0.45 6.27 -23.77
N SER A 145 -0.04 5.05 -23.99
CA SER A 145 0.10 4.26 -25.22
C SER A 145 -0.83 4.71 -26.34
#